data_AF-A0A699U7N6-F1
#
_entry.id   AF-A0A699U7N6-F1
#
_cell.length_a   1.000
_cell.length_b   1.000
_cell.length_c   1.000
_cell.angle_alpha   90.00
_cell.angle_beta   90.00
_cell.angle_gamma   90.00
#
_symmetry.space_group_name_H-M   'P 1'
#
loop_
_entity.id
_entity.type
_entity.pdbx_description
1 polymer ?
#
loop_
_entity_poly.entity_id
_entity_poly.type
_entity_poly.pdbx_seq_one_letter_code
_entity_poly.pdbx_strand_id
1 'polypeptide(L)'
;RELIHYCFVNPPYELGWKEKPILDAEGNPTNSTDRVFETYQNVKQEIRDQLNAEVEAVQIILTGIDNDIYSTVDACPNACEMWKAIERLKQ
;
A
#
# COMPACT_ATOMS: atom_id res chain seq x y z
N ARG A 1 -9.90 -3.17 -9.77
CA ARG A 1 -8.59 -3.13 -10.46
C ARG A 1 -8.12 -1.69 -10.70
N GLU A 2 -9.02 -0.76 -11.06
CA GLU A 2 -8.70 0.66 -11.30
C GLU A 2 -8.18 1.42 -10.07
N LEU A 3 -8.69 1.15 -8.87
CA LEU A 3 -8.23 1.81 -7.64
C LEU A 3 -6.78 1.47 -7.28
N ILE A 4 -6.37 0.20 -7.44
CA ILE A 4 -4.98 -0.22 -7.20
C ILE A 4 -4.05 0.47 -8.20
N HIS A 5 -4.43 0.48 -9.48
CA HIS A 5 -3.68 1.19 -10.50
C HIS A 5 -3.57 2.70 -10.20
N TYR A 6 -4.67 3.32 -9.77
CA TYR A 6 -4.68 4.74 -9.38
C TYR A 6 -3.71 5.04 -8.22
N CYS A 7 -3.67 4.21 -7.18
CA CYS A 7 -2.73 4.36 -6.06
C CYS A 7 -1.26 4.16 -6.47
N PHE A 8 -0.98 3.32 -7.46
CA PHE A 8 0.38 3.14 -7.99
C PHE A 8 0.85 4.31 -8.86
N VAL A 9 -0.07 4.96 -9.57
CA VAL A 9 0.24 6.04 -10.52
C VAL A 9 0.22 7.41 -9.86
N ASN A 10 -0.56 7.57 -8.78
CA ASN A 10 -0.56 8.77 -7.94
C ASN A 10 -0.04 8.38 -6.57
N PRO A 11 1.30 8.39 -6.37
CA PRO A 11 1.86 8.05 -5.09
C PRO A 11 1.32 9.04 -4.04
N PRO A 12 0.94 8.52 -2.87
CA PRO A 12 0.49 9.34 -1.78
C PRO A 12 1.63 10.19 -1.22
N TYR A 13 1.28 11.08 -0.29
CA TYR A 13 2.13 12.15 0.22
C TYR A 13 3.62 11.76 0.38
N GLU A 14 4.50 12.39 -0.39
CA GLU A 14 5.93 12.11 -0.35
C GLU A 14 6.62 12.91 0.76
N LEU A 15 7.27 12.20 1.69
CA LEU A 15 8.16 12.79 2.69
C LEU A 15 9.46 13.30 2.04
N GLY A 16 10.06 14.34 2.60
CA GLY A 16 11.34 14.88 2.14
C GLY A 16 11.45 16.37 2.36
N TRP A 17 12.27 17.03 1.55
CA TRP A 17 12.42 18.48 1.61
C TRP A 17 11.15 19.18 1.09
N LYS A 18 10.50 19.96 1.95
CA LYS A 18 9.37 20.82 1.58
C LYS A 18 9.66 22.27 1.93
N GLU A 19 9.12 23.17 1.13
CA GLU A 19 9.04 24.59 1.46
C GLU A 19 7.76 24.83 2.26
N LYS A 20 7.90 25.46 3.43
CA LYS A 20 6.79 25.83 4.29
C LYS A 20 6.83 27.33 4.54
N PRO A 21 5.69 28.04 4.48
CA PRO A 21 5.67 29.45 4.79
C PRO A 21 6.03 29.67 6.26
N ILE A 22 6.84 30.70 6.51
CA ILE A 22 7.10 31.17 7.87
C ILE A 22 5.83 31.85 8.37
N LEU A 23 5.40 31.50 9.59
CA LEU A 23 4.23 32.12 10.23
C LEU A 23 4.68 33.31 11.09
N ASP A 24 3.94 34.41 11.03
CA ASP A 24 4.14 35.56 11.93
C ASP A 24 3.60 35.30 13.34
N ALA A 25 3.72 36.30 14.24
CA ALA A 25 3.25 36.20 15.62
C ALA A 25 1.73 36.01 15.74
N GLU A 26 0.97 36.41 14.71
CA GLU A 26 -0.47 36.21 14.60
C GLU A 26 -0.84 34.87 13.92
N GLY A 27 0.15 34.13 13.43
CA GLY A 27 -0.02 32.83 12.76
C GLY A 27 -0.32 32.92 11.26
N ASN A 28 -0.15 34.08 10.62
CA ASN A 28 -0.40 34.25 9.19
C ASN A 28 0.84 33.87 8.36
N PRO A 29 0.66 33.32 7.14
CA PRO A 29 1.77 33.03 6.24
C PRO A 29 2.44 34.31 5.75
N THR A 30 3.76 34.41 5.93
CA THR A 30 4.56 35.49 5.35
C THR A 30 5.06 35.14 3.95
N ASN A 31 5.64 36.13 3.27
CA ASN A 31 6.20 36.00 1.92
C ASN A 31 7.48 35.14 1.89
N SER A 32 7.97 34.71 3.05
CA SER A 32 9.20 33.94 3.21
C SER A 32 8.87 32.47 3.50
N THR A 33 9.63 31.56 2.91
CA THR A 33 9.50 30.12 3.09
C THR A 33 10.78 29.54 3.69
N ASP A 34 10.59 28.63 4.64
CA ASP A 34 11.67 27.81 5.19
C ASP A 34 11.67 26.43 4.53
N ARG A 35 12.87 25.91 4.28
CA ARG A 35 13.05 24.56 3.77
C ARG A 35 13.17 23.59 4.95
N VAL A 36 12.13 22.78 5.15
CA VAL A 36 12.05 21.81 6.24
C VAL A 36 12.18 20.41 5.67
N PHE A 37 12.99 19.57 6.32
CA PHE A 37 13.02 18.14 6.01
C PHE A 37 11.92 17.43 6.79
N GLU A 38 10.89 17.01 6.07
CA GLU A 38 9.78 16.25 6.65
C GLU A 38 10.16 14.80 6.82
N THR A 39 9.91 14.32 8.02
CA THR A 39 9.98 12.91 8.39
C THR A 39 8.62 12.50 8.90
N TYR A 40 8.37 11.19 8.97
CA TYR A 40 7.15 10.65 9.58
C TYR A 40 6.87 11.27 10.97
N GLN A 41 7.92 11.51 11.78
CA GLN A 41 7.82 12.07 13.12
C GLN A 41 7.54 13.58 13.16
N ASN A 42 7.65 14.29 12.05
CA ASN A 42 7.54 15.77 12.01
C ASN A 42 6.40 16.27 11.10
N VAL A 43 5.73 15.38 10.36
CA VAL A 43 4.52 15.73 9.59
C VAL A 43 3.28 15.82 10.46
N LYS A 44 2.25 16.48 9.92
CA LYS A 44 0.92 16.59 10.54
C LYS A 44 0.29 15.20 10.72
N GLN A 45 -0.60 15.08 11.70
CA GLN A 45 -1.25 13.81 12.02
C GLN A 45 -2.03 13.23 10.83
N GLU A 46 -2.76 14.06 10.08
CA GLU A 46 -3.50 13.63 8.88
C GLU A 46 -2.61 12.93 7.83
N ILE A 47 -1.39 13.44 7.61
CA ILE A 47 -0.42 12.81 6.70
C ILE A 47 0.02 11.46 7.27
N ARG A 48 0.23 11.35 8.58
CA ARG A 48 0.59 10.06 9.20
C ARG A 48 -0.54 9.05 9.09
N ASP A 49 -1.76 9.49 9.36
CA ASP A 49 -2.95 8.63 9.31
C ASP A 49 -3.14 8.09 7.89
N GLN A 50 -2.92 8.93 6.88
CA GLN A 50 -2.89 8.51 5.48
C GLN A 50 -1.79 7.47 5.21
N LEU A 51 -0.54 7.75 5.57
CA LEU A 51 0.56 6.80 5.37
C LEU A 51 0.31 5.46 6.07
N ASN A 52 -0.28 5.48 7.27
CA ASN A 52 -0.61 4.26 8.01
C ASN A 52 -1.72 3.45 7.32
N ALA A 53 -2.78 4.11 6.86
CA ALA A 53 -3.86 3.46 6.14
C ALA A 53 -3.35 2.78 4.85
N GLU A 54 -2.33 3.35 4.20
CA GLU A 54 -1.71 2.77 3.01
C GLU A 54 -0.86 1.55 3.34
N VAL A 55 -0.07 1.62 4.41
CA VAL A 55 0.70 0.46 4.90
C VAL A 55 -0.25 -0.71 5.22
N GLU A 56 -1.38 -0.43 5.89
CA GLU A 56 -2.41 -1.43 6.16
C GLU A 56 -3.01 -1.98 4.86
N ALA A 57 -3.37 -1.13 3.90
CA ALA A 57 -3.94 -1.56 2.63
C ALA A 57 -2.98 -2.46 1.83
N VAL A 58 -1.70 -2.08 1.74
CA VAL A 58 -0.66 -2.89 1.09
C VAL A 58 -0.49 -4.22 1.82
N GLN A 59 -0.46 -4.22 3.15
CA GLN A 59 -0.34 -5.44 3.95
C GLN A 59 -1.53 -6.39 3.70
N ILE A 60 -2.76 -5.88 3.65
CA ILE A 60 -3.96 -6.68 3.37
C ILE A 60 -3.86 -7.29 1.97
N ILE A 61 -3.48 -6.50 0.96
CA ILE A 61 -3.33 -6.98 -0.42
C ILE A 61 -2.28 -8.08 -0.52
N LEU A 62 -1.09 -7.87 0.08
CA LEU A 62 -0.01 -8.86 0.06
C LEU A 62 -0.44 -10.15 0.77
N THR A 63 -1.09 -10.03 1.93
CA THR A 63 -1.59 -11.19 2.68
C THR A 63 -2.64 -11.96 1.86
N GLY A 64 -3.52 -11.27 1.14
CA GLY A 64 -4.48 -11.89 0.23
C GLY A 64 -3.81 -12.66 -0.90
N ILE A 65 -2.82 -12.04 -1.57
CA ILE A 65 -2.06 -12.68 -2.66
C ILE A 65 -1.32 -13.92 -2.15
N ASP A 66 -0.64 -13.82 -1.01
CA ASP A 66 0.06 -14.96 -0.41
C ASP A 66 -0.92 -16.11 -0.16
N ASN A 67 -2.08 -15.84 0.44
CA ASN A 67 -3.10 -16.85 0.70
C ASN A 67 -3.66 -17.48 -0.58
N ASP A 68 -3.89 -16.70 -1.64
CA ASP A 68 -4.38 -17.20 -2.93
C ASP A 68 -3.35 -18.13 -3.61
N ILE A 69 -2.06 -17.78 -3.53
CA ILE A 69 -0.95 -18.60 -4.05
C ILE A 69 -0.88 -19.91 -3.26
N TYR A 70 -0.85 -19.84 -1.93
CA TYR A 70 -0.79 -21.05 -1.09
C TYR A 70 -2.01 -21.95 -1.31
N SER A 71 -3.21 -21.39 -1.44
CA SER A 71 -4.44 -22.15 -1.68
C SER A 71 -4.41 -22.87 -3.04
N THR A 72 -3.88 -22.20 -4.08
CA THR A 72 -3.74 -22.80 -5.40
C THR A 72 -2.71 -23.94 -5.41
N VAL A 73 -1.59 -23.76 -4.70
CA VAL A 73 -0.54 -24.78 -4.57
C VAL A 73 -1.05 -26.00 -3.79
N ASP A 74 -1.78 -25.79 -2.70
CA ASP A 74 -2.32 -26.87 -1.87
C ASP A 74 -3.45 -27.66 -2.57
N ALA A 75 -4.27 -26.99 -3.37
CA ALA A 75 -5.30 -27.64 -4.17
C ALA A 75 -4.73 -28.49 -5.33
N CYS A 76 -3.49 -28.23 -5.75
CA CYS A 76 -2.90 -28.85 -6.94
C CYS A 76 -2.70 -30.38 -6.79
N PRO A 77 -2.11 -30.93 -5.71
CA PRO A 77 -2.05 -32.37 -5.48
C PRO A 77 -3.42 -33.04 -5.52
N ASN A 78 -4.44 -32.45 -4.88
CA ASN A 78 -5.79 -33.00 -4.87
C ASN A 78 -6.39 -33.07 -6.28
N ALA A 79 -6.27 -32.00 -7.07
CA ALA A 79 -6.71 -31.98 -8.47
C ALA A 79 -5.94 -33.02 -9.33
N CYS A 80 -4.63 -33.17 -9.09
CA CYS A 80 -3.78 -34.13 -9.80
C CYS A 80 -4.21 -35.58 -9.52
N GLU A 81 -4.48 -35.93 -8.25
CA GLU A 81 -4.94 -37.27 -7.88
C GLU A 81 -6.34 -37.59 -8.44
N MET A 82 -7.26 -36.62 -8.42
CA MET A 82 -8.57 -36.77 -9.05
C MET A 82 -8.45 -37.04 -10.57
N TRP A 83 -7.58 -36.30 -11.26
CA TRP A 83 -7.32 -36.52 -12.70
C TRP A 83 -6.82 -37.94 -12.98
N LYS A 84 -5.80 -38.40 -12.24
CA LYS A 84 -5.27 -39.77 -12.35
C LYS A 84 -6.33 -40.83 -12.12
N ALA A 85 -7.24 -40.62 -11.16
CA ALA A 85 -8.33 -41.56 -10.90
C ALA A 85 -9.32 -41.64 -12.08
N ILE A 86 -9.66 -40.51 -12.71
CA ILE A 86 -10.53 -40.47 -13.89
C ILE A 86 -9.89 -41.18 -15.09
N GLU A 87 -8.59 -40.98 -15.33
CA GLU A 87 -7.86 -41.69 -16.39
C GLU A 87 -7.91 -43.21 -16.22
N ARG A 88 -7.76 -43.69 -14.98
CA ARG A 88 -7.85 -45.12 -14.66
C ARG A 88 -9.25 -45.70 -14.90
N LEU A 89 -10.31 -44.92 -14.71
CA LEU A 89 -11.69 -45.36 -14.92
C LEU A 89 -12.09 -45.45 -16.40
N LYS A 90 -11.33 -44.83 -17.30
CA LYS A 90 -11.57 -44.87 -18.74
C LYS A 90 -10.89 -46.03 -19.45
N GLN A 91 -10.05 -46.80 -18.74
CA GLN A 91 -9.43 -48.04 -19.22
C GLN A 91 -10.37 -49.22 -18.96
#